data_AF-A0A6J5V4I0-F1
#
_entry.id   AF-A0A6J5V4I0-F1
#
_cell.length_a   1.000
_cell.length_b   1.000
_cell.length_c   1.000
_cell.angle_alpha   90.00
_cell.angle_beta   90.00
_cell.angle_gamma   90.00
#
_symmetry.space_group_name_H-M   'P 1'
#
loop_
_entity.id
_entity.type
_entity.pdbx_description
1 polymer ?
#
loop_
_entity_poly.entity_id
_entity_poly.type
_entity_poly.pdbx_seq_one_letter_code
_entity_poly.pdbx_strand_id
1 'polypeptide(L)'
;MGRGSSNPIDVVDPSWEFSQLRIGQILVLPPYQHKGFGRYLLEVFNDVAISENVYDLTVEEPLNYFQHVRTCVDVLRLHKHTPRLMPDTRVIEDVRKSLKINKKQFLQCWEVFLYLGLDHVDSYMDDFVGIISNRMKEDLIRKDSGTGGKQVIEVPSNYEPEMSFVMFRSQAGEAASTVQIDENQPNQEEQLQQLVDERVKEIKSIAEKVSVQLSIIAEAS
;
A
#
# COMPACT_ATOMS: atom_id res chain seq x y z
N MET A 1 -37.78 40.77 -31.56
CA MET A 1 -38.21 39.38 -31.32
C MET A 1 -37.52 38.52 -32.37
N GLY A 2 -36.44 37.78 -32.15
CA GLY A 2 -36.03 37.08 -30.94
C GLY A 2 -35.99 35.59 -31.30
N ARG A 3 -34.79 35.05 -31.50
CA ARG A 3 -34.33 33.67 -31.21
C ARG A 3 -33.01 33.43 -31.96
N GLY A 4 -31.92 33.89 -31.35
CA GLY A 4 -30.65 33.19 -31.51
C GLY A 4 -30.78 31.89 -30.75
N SER A 5 -30.79 30.74 -31.44
CA SER A 5 -30.62 29.45 -30.78
C SER A 5 -29.14 29.27 -30.50
N SER A 6 -28.69 29.81 -29.38
CA SER A 6 -27.47 29.34 -28.74
C SER A 6 -27.72 27.88 -28.36
N ASN A 7 -27.06 26.95 -29.06
CA ASN A 7 -26.91 25.60 -28.56
C ASN A 7 -26.27 25.70 -27.18
N PRO A 8 -26.82 25.07 -26.13
CA PRO A 8 -26.03 24.79 -24.96
C PRO A 8 -25.03 23.74 -25.42
N ILE A 9 -23.84 24.19 -25.83
CA ILE A 9 -22.66 23.35 -25.73
C ILE A 9 -22.59 23.08 -24.24
N ASP A 10 -22.92 21.85 -23.87
CA ASP A 10 -22.73 21.31 -22.55
C ASP A 10 -21.34 21.75 -22.10
N VAL A 11 -21.31 22.67 -21.14
CA VAL A 11 -20.13 22.93 -20.35
C VAL A 11 -19.98 21.67 -19.50
N VAL A 12 -19.40 20.64 -20.11
CA VAL A 12 -18.80 19.54 -19.36
C VAL A 12 -17.58 20.17 -18.69
N ASP A 13 -17.81 20.69 -17.50
CA ASP A 13 -16.74 20.93 -16.55
C ASP A 13 -15.96 19.61 -16.40
N PRO A 14 -14.70 19.51 -16.86
CA PRO A 14 -13.95 18.25 -16.84
C PRO A 14 -13.32 17.96 -15.46
N SER A 15 -13.69 18.69 -14.41
CA SER A 15 -13.00 18.64 -13.12
C SER A 15 -13.42 17.49 -12.18
N TRP A 16 -14.48 16.73 -12.49
CA TRP A 16 -15.02 15.69 -11.60
C TRP A 16 -14.73 14.24 -12.04
N GLU A 17 -13.95 14.02 -13.11
CA GLU A 17 -13.91 12.71 -13.77
C GLU A 17 -13.20 11.58 -13.02
N PHE A 18 -12.54 11.81 -11.89
CA PHE A 18 -11.87 10.73 -11.15
C PHE A 18 -11.78 11.05 -9.65
N SER A 19 -12.88 10.87 -8.91
CA SER A 19 -12.79 10.87 -7.45
C SER A 19 -11.89 9.72 -7.01
N GLN A 20 -10.92 10.01 -6.15
CA GLN A 20 -10.11 9.00 -5.49
C GLN A 20 -10.79 8.60 -4.18
N LEU A 21 -10.95 7.30 -3.94
CA LEU A 21 -11.45 6.83 -2.65
C LEU A 21 -10.28 6.75 -1.67
N ARG A 22 -10.31 7.56 -0.62
CA ARG A 22 -9.26 7.57 0.41
C ARG A 22 -9.80 7.04 1.73
N ILE A 23 -9.23 5.94 2.21
CA ILE A 23 -9.44 5.44 3.57
C ILE A 23 -8.67 6.36 4.52
N GLY A 24 -9.40 7.18 5.27
CA GLY A 24 -8.80 8.04 6.30
C GLY A 24 -8.50 7.26 7.58
N GLN A 25 -9.47 6.49 8.08
CA GLN A 25 -9.34 5.71 9.30
C GLN A 25 -10.07 4.37 9.16
N ILE A 26 -9.47 3.32 9.71
CA ILE A 26 -10.07 2.00 9.85
C ILE A 26 -9.78 1.48 11.26
N LEU A 27 -10.80 0.98 11.94
CA LEU A 27 -10.69 0.46 13.30
C LEU A 27 -11.44 -0.86 13.42
N VAL A 28 -10.76 -1.87 13.96
CA VAL A 28 -11.38 -3.10 14.47
C VAL A 28 -11.22 -3.06 15.98
N LEU A 29 -12.33 -3.07 16.72
CA LEU A 29 -12.27 -2.98 18.18
C LEU A 29 -11.53 -4.20 18.76
N PRO A 30 -10.79 -4.05 19.87
CA PRO A 30 -9.89 -5.09 20.39
C PRO A 30 -10.51 -6.50 20.51
N PRO A 31 -11.75 -6.67 21.02
CA PRO A 31 -12.38 -7.99 21.11
C PRO A 31 -12.63 -8.70 19.76
N TYR A 32 -12.55 -7.95 18.66
CA TYR A 32 -12.78 -8.40 17.30
C TYR A 32 -11.50 -8.46 16.46
N GLN A 33 -10.34 -8.05 17.00
CA GLN A 33 -9.08 -8.13 16.27
C GLN A 33 -8.68 -9.60 16.03
N HIS A 34 -7.81 -9.81 15.03
CA HIS A 34 -7.29 -11.13 14.61
C HIS A 34 -8.36 -12.16 14.17
N LYS A 35 -9.62 -11.75 13.96
CA LYS A 35 -10.72 -12.60 13.47
C LYS A 35 -11.06 -12.40 11.99
N GLY A 36 -10.24 -11.64 11.26
CA GLY A 36 -10.42 -11.40 9.82
C GLY A 36 -11.29 -10.18 9.45
N PHE A 37 -11.91 -9.47 10.41
CA PHE A 37 -12.76 -8.31 10.08
C PHE A 37 -12.04 -7.18 9.34
N GLY A 38 -10.76 -6.94 9.61
CA GLY A 38 -9.97 -5.95 8.88
C GLY A 38 -9.84 -6.29 7.39
N ARG A 39 -9.72 -7.58 7.05
CA ARG A 39 -9.75 -8.07 5.67
C ARG A 39 -11.12 -7.84 5.04
N TYR A 40 -12.20 -8.22 5.72
CA TYR A 40 -13.57 -8.03 5.19
C TYR A 40 -13.90 -6.57 4.92
N LEU A 41 -13.53 -5.66 5.85
CA LEU A 41 -13.72 -4.22 5.62
C LEU A 41 -12.95 -3.74 4.38
N LEU A 42 -11.72 -4.20 4.20
CA LEU A 42 -10.93 -3.87 3.01
C LEU A 42 -11.54 -4.42 1.71
N GLU A 43 -12.05 -5.65 1.73
CA GLU A 43 -12.77 -6.24 0.59
C GLU A 43 -13.99 -5.39 0.21
N VAL A 44 -14.79 -4.95 1.20
CA VAL A 44 -15.90 -4.02 0.95
C VAL A 44 -15.43 -2.69 0.35
N PHE A 45 -14.34 -2.10 0.85
CA PHE A 45 -13.79 -0.87 0.25
C PHE A 45 -13.32 -1.07 -1.19
N ASN A 46 -12.73 -2.23 -1.50
CA ASN A 46 -12.34 -2.58 -2.85
C ASN A 46 -13.57 -2.70 -3.77
N ASP A 47 -14.63 -3.33 -3.31
CA ASP A 47 -15.88 -3.48 -4.07
C ASP A 47 -16.53 -2.12 -4.33
N VAL A 48 -16.60 -1.25 -3.32
CA VAL A 48 -17.10 0.13 -3.45
C VAL A 48 -16.25 0.91 -4.47
N ALA A 49 -14.93 0.84 -4.36
CA ALA A 49 -14.03 1.50 -5.30
C ALA A 49 -14.28 1.06 -6.76
N ILE A 50 -14.51 -0.24 -6.97
CA ILE A 50 -14.84 -0.78 -8.29
C ILE A 50 -16.22 -0.31 -8.74
N SER A 51 -17.24 -0.41 -7.88
CA SER A 51 -18.63 -0.10 -8.24
C SER A 51 -18.86 1.38 -8.53
N GLU A 52 -18.21 2.25 -7.78
CA GLU A 52 -18.25 3.70 -7.99
C GLU A 52 -17.29 4.16 -9.09
N ASN A 53 -16.52 3.22 -9.67
CA ASN A 53 -15.53 3.46 -10.71
C ASN A 53 -14.55 4.60 -10.36
N VAL A 54 -14.10 4.62 -9.09
CA VAL A 54 -13.14 5.61 -8.62
C VAL A 54 -11.79 5.47 -9.34
N TYR A 55 -10.93 6.46 -9.23
CA TYR A 55 -9.60 6.41 -9.85
C TYR A 55 -8.77 5.24 -9.32
N ASP A 56 -8.59 5.20 -8.01
CA ASP A 56 -7.91 4.19 -7.22
C ASP A 56 -8.31 4.32 -5.74
N LEU A 57 -7.94 3.32 -4.96
CA LEU A 57 -8.07 3.29 -3.51
C LEU A 57 -6.74 3.71 -2.86
N THR A 58 -6.77 4.78 -2.08
CA THR A 58 -5.64 5.21 -1.25
C THR A 58 -5.95 5.08 0.22
N VAL A 59 -4.88 5.02 1.02
CA VAL A 59 -4.99 4.96 2.48
C VAL A 59 -4.07 6.04 3.02
N GLU A 60 -4.60 6.84 3.92
CA GLU A 60 -3.86 7.89 4.61
C GLU A 60 -2.94 7.25 5.65
N GLU A 61 -1.62 7.46 5.51
CA GLU A 61 -0.57 7.00 6.43
C GLU A 61 -0.80 5.57 6.98
N PRO A 62 -0.77 4.55 6.11
CA PRO A 62 -1.17 3.22 6.51
C PRO A 62 -0.16 2.59 7.48
N LEU A 63 -0.66 2.06 8.60
CA LEU A 63 0.15 1.32 9.57
C LEU A 63 0.68 0.01 8.96
N ASN A 64 1.86 -0.44 9.40
CA ASN A 64 2.50 -1.66 8.89
C ASN A 64 1.58 -2.89 8.93
N TYR A 65 0.84 -3.09 10.03
CA TYR A 65 -0.11 -4.20 10.13
C TYR A 65 -1.24 -4.13 9.09
N PHE A 66 -1.79 -2.94 8.85
CA PHE A 66 -2.81 -2.76 7.82
C PHE A 66 -2.23 -2.95 6.42
N GLN A 67 -1.02 -2.43 6.14
CA GLN A 67 -0.34 -2.66 4.87
C GLN A 67 -0.10 -4.13 4.60
N HIS A 68 0.24 -4.90 5.63
CA HIS A 68 0.41 -6.34 5.52
C HIS A 68 -0.91 -7.02 5.10
N VAL A 69 -2.01 -6.73 5.79
CA VAL A 69 -3.35 -7.25 5.42
C VAL A 69 -3.74 -6.83 4.01
N ARG A 70 -3.51 -5.56 3.66
CA ARG A 70 -3.81 -5.03 2.33
C ARG A 70 -3.03 -5.73 1.23
N THR A 71 -1.74 -5.95 1.45
CA THR A 71 -0.88 -6.65 0.49
C THR A 71 -1.33 -8.10 0.31
N CYS A 72 -1.71 -8.82 1.39
CA CYS A 72 -2.29 -10.16 1.26
C CYS A 72 -3.53 -10.16 0.35
N VAL A 73 -4.47 -9.25 0.60
CA VAL A 73 -5.73 -9.16 -0.18
C VAL A 73 -5.45 -8.78 -1.64
N ASP A 74 -4.62 -7.77 -1.86
CA ASP A 74 -4.34 -7.28 -3.21
C ASP A 74 -3.52 -8.29 -4.04
N VAL A 75 -2.58 -9.04 -3.45
CA VAL A 75 -1.86 -10.12 -4.14
C VAL A 75 -2.82 -11.22 -4.59
N LEU A 76 -3.78 -11.62 -3.76
CA LEU A 76 -4.81 -12.59 -4.14
C LEU A 76 -5.66 -12.09 -5.32
N ARG A 77 -5.89 -10.78 -5.41
CA ARG A 77 -6.63 -10.15 -6.53
C ARG A 77 -5.80 -10.07 -7.82
N LEU A 78 -4.48 -10.20 -7.74
CA LEU A 78 -3.57 -10.23 -8.89
C LEU A 78 -3.40 -11.61 -9.55
N HIS A 79 -4.06 -12.67 -9.05
CA HIS A 79 -3.85 -14.06 -9.50
C HIS A 79 -4.02 -14.31 -11.01
N LYS A 80 -4.65 -13.39 -11.75
CA LYS A 80 -4.83 -13.47 -13.21
C LYS A 80 -3.62 -12.97 -14.02
N HIS A 81 -2.63 -12.38 -13.37
CA HIS A 81 -1.43 -11.88 -14.03
C HIS A 81 -0.31 -12.91 -13.99
N THR A 82 0.62 -12.84 -14.94
CA THR A 82 1.83 -13.69 -14.93
C THR A 82 3.00 -12.85 -14.45
N PRO A 83 3.77 -13.31 -13.45
CA PRO A 83 4.90 -12.55 -12.94
C PRO A 83 5.96 -12.38 -14.05
N ARG A 84 6.51 -11.17 -14.14
CA ARG A 84 7.67 -10.80 -14.95
C ARG A 84 8.57 -9.92 -14.09
N LEU A 85 9.89 -9.94 -14.32
CA LEU A 85 10.86 -9.20 -13.50
C LEU A 85 10.41 -7.77 -13.18
N MET A 86 9.94 -7.03 -14.19
CA MET A 86 9.29 -5.73 -14.01
C MET A 86 7.91 -5.72 -14.69
N PRO A 87 6.90 -5.09 -14.07
CA PRO A 87 5.59 -4.96 -14.67
C PRO A 87 5.59 -3.84 -15.71
N ASP A 88 5.05 -4.11 -16.90
CA ASP A 88 4.83 -3.09 -17.93
C ASP A 88 3.89 -1.98 -17.40
N THR A 89 4.09 -0.74 -17.84
CA THR A 89 3.18 0.38 -17.54
C THR A 89 1.72 0.07 -17.88
N ARG A 90 1.49 -0.75 -18.92
CA ARG A 90 0.16 -1.24 -19.30
C ARG A 90 -0.49 -2.07 -18.18
N VAL A 91 0.27 -3.01 -17.59
CA VAL A 91 -0.21 -3.85 -16.49
C VAL A 91 -0.53 -3.00 -15.26
N ILE A 92 0.34 -2.02 -14.94
CA ILE A 92 0.10 -1.07 -13.84
C ILE A 92 -1.23 -0.34 -14.06
N GLU A 93 -1.47 0.16 -15.27
CA GLU A 93 -2.67 0.91 -15.60
C GLU A 93 -3.93 0.02 -15.66
N ASP A 94 -3.81 -1.20 -16.17
CA ASP A 94 -4.91 -2.18 -16.21
C ASP A 94 -5.32 -2.58 -14.79
N VAL A 95 -4.36 -2.84 -13.91
CA VAL A 95 -4.61 -3.13 -12.49
C VAL A 95 -5.23 -1.93 -11.78
N ARG A 96 -4.75 -0.71 -12.04
CA ARG A 96 -5.35 0.50 -11.48
C ARG A 96 -6.80 0.66 -11.93
N LYS A 97 -7.10 0.47 -13.22
CA LYS A 97 -8.46 0.60 -13.75
C LYS A 97 -9.41 -0.46 -13.24
N SER A 98 -8.97 -1.73 -13.23
CA SER A 98 -9.82 -2.89 -12.95
C SER A 98 -9.91 -3.26 -11.48
N LEU A 99 -8.82 -3.13 -10.71
CA LEU A 99 -8.75 -3.50 -9.30
C LEU A 99 -8.68 -2.29 -8.36
N LYS A 100 -8.54 -1.08 -8.90
CA LYS A 100 -8.42 0.17 -8.14
C LYS A 100 -7.20 0.20 -7.22
N ILE A 101 -6.16 -0.56 -7.56
CA ILE A 101 -4.90 -0.61 -6.81
C ILE A 101 -3.96 0.47 -7.38
N ASN A 102 -3.54 1.40 -6.53
CA ASN A 102 -2.60 2.45 -6.93
C ASN A 102 -1.20 1.88 -7.23
N LYS A 103 -0.38 2.63 -7.99
CA LYS A 103 0.96 2.18 -8.41
C LYS A 103 1.85 1.73 -7.24
N LYS A 104 1.87 2.49 -6.13
CA LYS A 104 2.73 2.17 -4.97
C LYS A 104 2.33 0.83 -4.36
N GLN A 105 1.03 0.63 -4.14
CA GLN A 105 0.48 -0.62 -3.60
C GLN A 105 0.70 -1.78 -4.57
N PHE A 106 0.48 -1.57 -5.87
CA PHE A 106 0.71 -2.58 -6.88
C PHE A 106 2.16 -3.07 -6.88
N LEU A 107 3.14 -2.16 -6.84
CA LEU A 107 4.54 -2.53 -6.78
C LEU A 107 4.87 -3.31 -5.49
N GLN A 108 4.28 -2.96 -4.34
CA GLN A 108 4.45 -3.74 -3.11
C GLN A 108 3.90 -5.18 -3.24
N CYS A 109 2.75 -5.33 -3.89
CA CYS A 109 2.17 -6.64 -4.19
C CYS A 109 3.01 -7.41 -5.22
N TRP A 110 3.57 -6.72 -6.20
CA TRP A 110 4.38 -7.32 -7.26
C TRP A 110 5.63 -8.00 -6.73
N GLU A 111 6.26 -7.47 -5.69
CA GLU A 111 7.41 -8.12 -5.02
C GLU A 111 7.04 -9.48 -4.43
N VAL A 112 5.87 -9.56 -3.78
CA VAL A 112 5.35 -10.82 -3.25
C VAL A 112 4.99 -11.76 -4.38
N PHE A 113 4.38 -11.24 -5.44
CA PHE A 113 3.98 -12.02 -6.60
C PHE A 113 5.18 -12.60 -7.36
N LEU A 114 6.26 -11.83 -7.48
CA LEU A 114 7.55 -12.28 -7.99
C LEU A 114 8.11 -13.41 -7.12
N TYR A 115 8.15 -13.20 -5.80
CA TYR A 115 8.66 -14.20 -4.85
C TYR A 115 7.89 -15.53 -4.94
N LEU A 116 6.56 -15.47 -5.05
CA LEU A 116 5.71 -16.66 -5.22
C LEU A 116 5.98 -17.42 -6.53
N GLY A 117 6.47 -16.73 -7.56
CA GLY A 117 6.85 -17.33 -8.84
C GLY A 117 8.26 -17.91 -8.86
N LEU A 118 9.08 -17.66 -7.83
CA LEU A 118 10.39 -18.29 -7.69
C LEU A 118 10.18 -19.73 -7.22
N ASP A 119 10.91 -20.66 -7.81
CA ASP A 119 10.94 -22.08 -7.43
C ASP A 119 11.70 -22.35 -6.11
N HIS A 120 11.88 -21.30 -5.29
CA HIS A 120 12.65 -21.29 -4.05
C HIS A 120 14.11 -21.78 -4.22
N VAL A 121 14.67 -21.74 -5.43
CA VAL A 121 16.08 -22.06 -5.65
C VAL A 121 16.94 -20.90 -5.16
N ASP A 122 17.89 -21.20 -4.26
CA ASP A 122 18.78 -20.20 -3.65
C ASP A 122 19.50 -19.31 -4.67
N SER A 123 19.77 -19.83 -5.87
CA SER A 123 20.43 -19.08 -6.96
C SER A 123 19.66 -17.84 -7.42
N TYR A 124 18.34 -17.77 -7.24
CA TYR A 124 17.53 -16.59 -7.64
C TYR A 124 17.23 -15.66 -6.47
N MET A 125 17.54 -16.08 -5.24
CA MET A 125 17.29 -15.28 -4.05
C MET A 125 18.22 -14.07 -3.97
N ASP A 126 19.47 -14.21 -4.39
CA ASP A 126 20.42 -13.09 -4.44
C ASP A 126 19.96 -12.02 -5.44
N ASP A 127 19.53 -12.44 -6.64
CA ASP A 127 18.96 -11.55 -7.65
C ASP A 127 17.70 -10.84 -7.13
N PHE A 128 16.82 -11.59 -6.45
CA PHE A 128 15.62 -11.04 -5.83
C PHE A 128 15.95 -9.98 -4.77
N VAL A 129 16.87 -10.27 -3.85
CA VAL A 129 17.34 -9.31 -2.84
C VAL A 129 17.93 -8.06 -3.51
N GLY A 130 18.69 -8.23 -4.60
CA GLY A 130 19.20 -7.12 -5.40
C GLY A 130 18.11 -6.25 -6.00
N ILE A 131 17.03 -6.85 -6.52
CA ILE A 131 15.86 -6.12 -7.04
C ILE A 131 15.18 -5.29 -5.93
N ILE A 132 14.96 -5.89 -4.76
CA ILE A 132 14.36 -5.18 -3.60
C ILE A 132 15.25 -4.03 -3.16
N SER A 133 16.56 -4.26 -3.03
CA SER A 133 17.54 -3.24 -2.64
C SER A 133 17.53 -2.04 -3.59
N ASN A 134 17.58 -2.28 -4.91
CA ASN A 134 17.55 -1.20 -5.90
C ASN A 134 16.28 -0.36 -5.81
N ARG A 135 15.12 -0.99 -5.64
CA ARG A 135 13.85 -0.27 -5.48
C ARG A 135 13.80 0.55 -4.19
N MET A 136 14.28 -0.01 -3.07
CA MET A 136 14.30 0.71 -1.80
C MET A 136 15.26 1.91 -1.82
N LYS A 137 16.37 1.81 -2.56
CA LYS A 137 17.25 2.96 -2.86
C LYS A 137 16.50 4.08 -3.59
N GLU A 138 15.70 3.74 -4.60
CA GLU A 138 14.88 4.72 -5.34
C GLU A 138 13.85 5.43 -4.43
N ASP A 139 13.23 4.70 -3.51
CA ASP A 139 12.26 5.26 -2.56
C ASP A 139 12.92 6.17 -1.51
N LEU A 140 14.15 5.87 -1.07
CA LEU A 140 14.91 6.73 -0.14
C LEU A 140 15.28 8.05 -0.79
N ILE A 141 15.82 8.02 -2.02
CA ILE A 141 16.18 9.22 -2.78
C ILE A 141 14.96 10.15 -2.98
N ARG A 142 13.76 9.56 -3.07
CA ARG A 142 12.50 10.29 -3.23
C ARG A 142 11.93 10.86 -1.92
N LYS A 143 12.31 10.35 -0.75
CA LYS A 143 11.67 10.63 0.55
C LYS A 143 12.32 11.77 1.35
N ASP A 144 13.52 12.23 0.97
CA ASP A 144 14.18 13.39 1.62
C ASP A 144 13.48 14.75 1.39
N SER A 145 12.37 14.78 0.65
CA SER A 145 11.44 15.92 0.62
C SER A 145 10.27 15.76 1.61
N GLY A 146 10.58 15.76 2.91
CA GLY A 146 9.69 16.18 4.00
C GLY A 146 8.61 15.20 4.49
N THR A 147 8.62 14.89 5.79
CA THR A 147 7.38 14.59 6.53
C THR A 147 7.55 14.94 8.01
N GLY A 148 6.88 16.02 8.41
CA GLY A 148 6.84 16.50 9.79
C GLY A 148 5.77 15.83 10.63
N GLY A 149 6.16 15.44 11.85
CA GLY A 149 5.40 15.54 13.09
C GLY A 149 4.10 14.74 13.24
N LYS A 150 4.19 13.53 13.83
CA LYS A 150 3.11 12.93 14.64
C LYS A 150 3.69 12.23 15.87
N GLN A 151 3.02 12.39 17.00
CA GLN A 151 3.32 11.77 18.30
C GLN A 151 2.13 10.89 18.73
N VAL A 152 2.43 9.78 19.43
CA VAL A 152 1.43 8.87 20.03
C VAL A 152 1.11 9.38 21.44
N ILE A 153 -0.17 9.47 21.80
CA ILE A 153 -0.61 9.72 23.19
C ILE A 153 -1.31 8.47 23.72
N GLU A 154 -0.87 7.97 24.86
CA GLU A 154 -1.54 6.90 25.60
C GLU A 154 -2.85 7.44 26.22
N VAL A 155 -3.96 6.80 25.86
CA VAL A 155 -5.27 7.11 26.43
C VAL A 155 -5.47 6.21 27.65
N PRO A 156 -5.80 6.75 28.85
CA PRO A 156 -6.13 5.94 30.00
C PRO A 156 -7.33 5.04 29.68
N SER A 157 -7.07 3.75 29.60
CA SER A 157 -8.01 2.69 29.27
C SER A 157 -7.98 1.65 30.38
N ASN A 158 -9.11 1.03 30.68
CA ASN A 158 -9.21 -0.05 31.67
C ASN A 158 -8.74 -1.41 31.09
N TYR A 159 -8.10 -1.40 29.92
CA TYR A 159 -7.60 -2.55 29.18
C TYR A 159 -6.07 -2.46 29.00
N GLU A 160 -5.43 -3.60 28.77
CA GLU A 160 -3.97 -3.69 28.65
C GLU A 160 -3.38 -2.67 27.65
N PRO A 161 -2.34 -1.91 28.04
CA PRO A 161 -1.79 -0.81 27.23
C PRO A 161 -1.33 -1.21 25.82
N GLU A 162 -0.92 -2.47 25.63
CA GLU A 162 -0.47 -2.98 24.33
C GLU A 162 -1.62 -3.18 23.31
N MET A 163 -2.88 -3.11 23.76
CA MET A 163 -4.05 -3.51 22.98
C MET A 163 -5.01 -2.34 22.64
N SER A 164 -4.66 -1.09 22.95
CA SER A 164 -5.51 0.08 22.63
C SER A 164 -4.71 1.32 22.25
N PHE A 165 -5.02 1.93 21.10
CA PHE A 165 -4.61 3.31 20.79
C PHE A 165 -5.69 4.04 19.98
N VAL A 166 -5.78 5.35 20.19
CA VAL A 166 -6.66 6.28 19.46
C VAL A 166 -5.79 7.33 18.79
N MET A 167 -6.11 7.70 17.55
CA MET A 167 -5.36 8.68 16.77
C MET A 167 -6.05 10.06 16.82
N PHE A 168 -5.29 11.10 17.15
CA PHE A 168 -5.68 12.51 17.01
C PHE A 168 -4.58 13.30 16.30
N ARG A 169 -4.92 14.35 15.55
CA ARG A 169 -3.98 15.27 14.90
C ARG A 169 -4.10 16.68 15.51
N SER A 170 -2.99 17.24 16.00
CA SER A 170 -2.89 18.68 16.28
C SER A 170 -2.57 19.47 15.00
N GLN A 171 -3.18 20.64 14.81
CA GLN A 171 -2.86 21.53 13.69
C GLN A 171 -1.49 22.18 13.89
N ALA A 172 -0.76 22.33 12.78
CA ALA A 172 0.64 22.72 12.72
C ALA A 172 0.89 24.12 13.31
N GLY A 173 1.87 24.20 14.22
CA GLY A 173 2.40 25.45 14.75
C GLY A 173 3.78 25.26 15.39
N GLU A 174 4.80 25.75 14.68
CA GLU A 174 6.11 26.25 15.14
C GLU A 174 7.20 25.32 15.72
N ALA A 175 8.30 25.24 14.94
CA ALA A 175 9.68 25.61 15.29
C ALA A 175 10.78 24.53 15.20
N ALA A 176 11.77 24.87 14.36
CA ALA A 176 13.21 24.65 14.46
C ALA A 176 13.78 23.21 14.40
N SER A 177 14.55 22.90 13.36
CA SER A 177 16.01 23.17 13.32
C SER A 177 16.63 22.48 12.11
N THR A 178 17.36 23.26 11.32
CA THR A 178 18.20 22.79 10.22
C THR A 178 19.37 22.00 10.80
N VAL A 179 19.48 20.72 10.50
CA VAL A 179 20.68 19.93 10.81
C VAL A 179 21.29 19.46 9.50
N GLN A 180 22.54 19.89 9.31
CA GLN A 180 23.43 19.53 8.21
C GLN A 180 23.72 18.02 8.27
N ILE A 181 23.62 17.33 7.14
CA ILE A 181 23.97 15.90 7.07
C ILE A 181 25.44 15.79 6.68
N ASP A 182 26.19 15.24 7.62
CA ASP A 182 27.56 14.76 7.52
C ASP A 182 27.59 13.44 6.71
N GLU A 183 28.46 13.36 5.72
CA GLU A 183 28.58 12.23 4.78
C GLU A 183 29.30 11.04 5.43
N ASN A 184 28.58 10.20 6.16
CA ASN A 184 29.10 8.90 6.62
C ASN A 184 28.45 7.76 5.82
N GLN A 185 28.96 7.54 4.60
CA GLN A 185 28.51 6.52 3.64
C GLN A 185 28.36 5.08 4.19
N PRO A 186 29.23 4.54 5.08
CA PRO A 186 29.08 3.15 5.54
C PRO A 186 27.84 2.92 6.41
N ASN A 187 27.38 3.94 7.16
CA ASN A 187 26.20 3.82 8.02
C ASN A 187 24.89 3.74 7.21
N GLN A 188 24.85 4.36 6.03
CA GLN A 188 23.66 4.35 5.18
C GLN A 188 23.47 3.01 4.45
N GLU A 189 24.57 2.38 4.01
CA GLU A 189 24.53 1.08 3.35
C GLU A 189 24.06 -0.03 4.30
N GLU A 190 24.56 -0.02 5.55
CA GLU A 190 24.11 -0.95 6.60
C GLU A 190 22.63 -0.76 6.95
N GLN A 191 22.17 0.48 7.10
CA GLN A 191 20.74 0.77 7.36
C GLN A 191 19.83 0.32 6.23
N LEU A 192 20.25 0.55 4.98
CA LEU A 192 19.51 0.06 3.83
C LEU A 192 19.45 -1.46 3.82
N GLN A 193 20.56 -2.14 4.09
CA GLN A 193 20.59 -3.60 4.14
C GLN A 193 19.62 -4.16 5.19
N GLN A 194 19.57 -3.54 6.38
CA GLN A 194 18.59 -3.91 7.42
C GLN A 194 17.15 -3.77 6.93
N LEU A 195 16.82 -2.64 6.27
CA LEU A 195 15.49 -2.41 5.72
C LEU A 195 15.13 -3.43 4.61
N VAL A 196 16.10 -3.80 3.77
CA VAL A 196 15.93 -4.82 2.74
C VAL A 196 15.67 -6.19 3.38
N ASP A 197 16.43 -6.57 4.40
CA ASP A 197 16.27 -7.84 5.10
C ASP A 197 14.90 -7.92 5.79
N GLU A 198 14.45 -6.84 6.43
CA GLU A 198 13.11 -6.72 7.01
C GLU A 198 12.03 -6.87 5.94
N ARG A 199 12.20 -6.20 4.79
CA ARG A 199 11.25 -6.26 3.69
C ARG A 199 11.17 -7.66 3.09
N VAL A 200 12.30 -8.35 2.91
CA VAL A 200 12.34 -9.74 2.42
C VAL A 200 11.66 -10.69 3.41
N LYS A 201 11.88 -10.53 4.72
CA LYS A 201 11.16 -11.31 5.76
C LYS A 201 9.66 -11.08 5.69
N GLU A 202 9.22 -9.84 5.50
CA GLU A 202 7.80 -9.52 5.34
C GLU A 202 7.21 -10.18 4.09
N ILE A 203 7.91 -10.10 2.95
CA ILE A 203 7.49 -10.74 1.70
C ILE A 203 7.30 -12.24 1.87
N LYS A 204 8.27 -12.92 2.50
CA LYS A 204 8.17 -14.36 2.82
C LYS A 204 6.94 -14.67 3.67
N SER A 205 6.70 -13.90 4.73
CA SER A 205 5.53 -14.09 5.60
C SER A 205 4.20 -13.87 4.88
N ILE A 206 4.11 -12.88 3.98
CA ILE A 206 2.92 -12.65 3.15
C ILE A 206 2.74 -13.82 2.18
N ALA A 207 3.80 -14.24 1.50
CA ALA A 207 3.77 -15.32 0.53
C ALA A 207 3.28 -16.64 1.12
N GLU A 208 3.72 -17.01 2.33
CA GLU A 208 3.23 -18.17 3.06
C GLU A 208 1.71 -18.09 3.29
N LYS A 209 1.21 -16.95 3.77
CA LYS A 209 -0.23 -16.75 4.03
C LYS A 209 -1.06 -16.81 2.75
N VAL A 210 -0.57 -16.17 1.69
CA VAL A 210 -1.25 -16.11 0.38
C VAL A 210 -1.26 -17.49 -0.29
N SER A 211 -0.16 -18.25 -0.20
CA SER A 211 -0.06 -19.59 -0.80
C SER A 211 -1.13 -20.53 -0.24
N VAL A 212 -1.32 -20.53 1.09
CA VAL A 212 -2.38 -21.32 1.74
C VAL A 212 -3.77 -20.93 1.21
N GLN A 213 -4.03 -19.63 1.04
CA GLN A 213 -5.32 -19.16 0.51
C GLN A 213 -5.51 -19.55 -0.96
N LEU A 214 -4.45 -19.47 -1.79
CA LEU A 214 -4.51 -19.87 -3.20
C LEU A 214 -4.80 -21.37 -3.35
N SER A 215 -4.21 -22.22 -2.51
CA SER A 215 -4.51 -23.66 -2.47
C SER A 215 -5.99 -23.92 -2.15
N ILE A 216 -6.54 -23.22 -1.15
CA ILE A 216 -7.97 -23.34 -0.79
C ILE A 216 -8.88 -22.90 -1.95
N ILE A 217 -8.53 -21.80 -2.64
CA ILE A 217 -9.30 -21.32 -3.80
C ILE A 217 -9.26 -22.32 -4.96
N ALA A 218 -8.11 -22.95 -5.21
CA ALA A 218 -7.93 -23.95 -6.25
C ALA A 218 -8.72 -25.23 -5.97
N GLU A 219 -8.84 -25.64 -4.70
CA GLU A 219 -9.65 -26.81 -4.29
C GLU A 219 -11.17 -26.54 -4.38
N ALA A 220 -11.58 -25.28 -4.32
CA ALA A 220 -12.98 -24.86 -4.37
C ALA A 220 -13.50 -24.55 -5.81
N SER A 221 -12.61 -24.58 -6.81
CA SER A 221 -12.91 -24.26 -8.23
C SER A 221 -13.01 -25.51 -9.09
#